data_AF-W1Q898-F1
#
_entry.id   AF-W1Q898-F1
#
_cell.length_a   1.000
_cell.length_b   1.000
_cell.length_c   1.000
_cell.angle_alpha   90.00
_cell.angle_beta   90.00
_cell.angle_gamma   90.00
#
_symmetry.space_group_name_H-M   'P 1'
#
loop_
_entity.id
_entity.type
_entity.pdbx_description
1 polymer ?
#
loop_
_entity_poly.entity_id
_entity_poly.type
_entity_poly.pdbx_seq_one_letter_code
_entity_poly.pdbx_strand_id
1 'polypeptide(L)'
;MLPAESVASTPQLTRKISRRSISKHSQPFKDDPDALEWLRRKLNPEWEIDVRGELDDGDDGIEELLKGLRASKGINTLQEYRFLSTLNPQLEKFDYQVNYEKFANFQSEIKNTRTYLKPLFDYLQNFERNINKLSQEMEFLQKRSDVLNSQIKSKQELDTRLTPVINDLIIPPSIINSIIDDKIDEKWIENITFLTEKREIYSKYSSENQPKCLPELVQLLDLMELKVVERIRDYLIKQIKTLRKQTVSSQVVQSEMLEVKEIFTFLQEKNLKLSNDLCQAYCHTMRWYYYQNFVKYTSSLERLRIHRVEKNILLGSLDEEGGPSGAGSFFGYSNQKHEITPSEYLIALTKRLESLGKFDETVMPAQIAETNNAKYWLETAFRNFNVALLDNVCVEYLFMNEFFNLTKSEQLDEIFKTIFNPVYQIGHSFTKHLISNTYDYFGVLIAIRLTQQLEYELQHRRIPVMEDYLNYQLIILWPRFQNLMDQNCMNIKKSVSSTVILKSINKNTMIPLGLTQNFGRVLLNLLSLSQNLIEQETSEPLTNSIVRLRNEFESTLMKMSSTLDPKKRELFLYSNFSLVFTILSELEESNKPGMDEVAHFQNLVDAYANRE
;
A
#
# COMPACT_ATOMS: atom_id res chain seq x y z
N MET A 1 -15.12 -2.48 -47.52
CA MET A 1 -14.94 -2.07 -48.93
C MET A 1 -14.13 -0.79 -48.96
N LEU A 2 -13.32 -0.61 -50.01
CA LEU A 2 -12.58 0.62 -50.39
C LEU A 2 -13.40 1.38 -51.46
N PRO A 3 -13.00 2.56 -52.03
CA PRO A 3 -11.81 3.42 -51.82
C PRO A 3 -12.24 4.82 -51.25
N ALA A 4 -11.75 6.04 -51.55
CA ALA A 4 -10.77 6.57 -52.52
C ALA A 4 -10.20 7.98 -52.18
N GLU A 5 -9.07 8.31 -52.83
CA GLU A 5 -8.66 9.56 -53.56
C GLU A 5 -9.42 10.91 -53.38
N SER A 6 -8.79 12.10 -53.51
CA SER A 6 -7.39 12.47 -53.86
C SER A 6 -7.01 13.95 -53.54
N VAL A 7 -5.68 14.24 -53.43
CA VAL A 7 -4.89 15.44 -53.88
C VAL A 7 -5.46 16.86 -53.64
N ALA A 8 -4.76 17.88 -53.10
CA ALA A 8 -3.35 18.34 -53.21
C ALA A 8 -2.85 18.96 -51.87
N SER A 9 -1.58 19.06 -51.45
CA SER A 9 -0.20 18.89 -51.99
C SER A 9 0.65 20.18 -52.11
N THR A 10 1.24 20.65 -51.00
CA THR A 10 2.58 21.28 -50.90
C THR A 10 2.96 21.50 -49.43
N PRO A 11 4.17 21.09 -49.00
CA PRO A 11 5.13 22.09 -48.49
C PRO A 11 6.60 21.75 -48.83
N GLN A 12 7.50 22.71 -48.63
CA GLN A 12 8.92 22.60 -49.04
C GLN A 12 9.87 22.04 -47.97
N LEU A 13 10.95 21.45 -48.48
CA LEU A 13 12.05 20.76 -47.81
C LEU A 13 12.71 21.49 -46.61
N THR A 14 12.78 20.80 -45.47
CA THR A 14 14.04 20.59 -44.73
C THR A 14 14.03 19.23 -44.02
N ARG A 15 15.05 18.38 -44.24
CA ARG A 15 15.26 17.14 -43.47
C ARG A 15 16.65 17.13 -42.85
N LYS A 16 16.74 17.15 -41.51
CA LYS A 16 17.93 16.73 -40.77
C LYS A 16 17.78 15.26 -40.38
N ILE A 17 18.87 14.51 -40.44
CA ILE A 17 18.86 13.03 -40.38
C ILE A 17 19.11 12.56 -38.95
N SER A 18 18.21 11.71 -38.42
CA SER A 18 18.46 10.94 -37.20
C SER A 18 19.14 9.61 -37.54
N ARG A 19 20.06 9.15 -36.69
CA ARG A 19 20.77 7.87 -36.83
C ARG A 19 20.55 7.01 -35.58
N ARG A 20 19.82 5.89 -35.71
CA ARG A 20 19.95 4.71 -34.84
C ARG A 20 19.32 3.47 -35.48
N SER A 21 20.15 2.63 -36.11
CA SER A 21 20.04 1.15 -36.11
C SER A 21 21.03 0.52 -37.10
N ILE A 22 21.19 -0.80 -36.97
CA ILE A 22 21.93 -1.74 -37.84
C ILE A 22 23.46 -1.73 -37.68
N SER A 23 23.97 -2.93 -37.41
CA SER A 23 25.37 -3.31 -37.33
C SER A 23 25.62 -4.54 -38.22
N LYS A 24 26.87 -5.04 -38.24
CA LYS A 24 27.36 -6.26 -38.90
C LYS A 24 27.62 -6.20 -40.43
N HIS A 25 28.91 -6.19 -40.75
CA HIS A 25 29.62 -6.83 -41.86
C HIS A 25 29.01 -6.88 -43.28
N SER A 26 29.75 -6.33 -44.24
CA SER A 26 30.22 -7.11 -45.40
C SER A 26 31.64 -6.68 -45.83
N GLN A 27 32.32 -7.59 -46.51
CA GLN A 27 33.77 -7.76 -46.80
C GLN A 27 34.58 -6.57 -47.37
N PRO A 28 35.93 -6.64 -47.33
CA PRO A 28 36.81 -5.62 -47.90
C PRO A 28 36.86 -5.66 -49.43
N PHE A 29 37.12 -4.49 -50.05
CA PHE A 29 37.67 -4.45 -51.40
C PHE A 29 39.17 -4.80 -51.37
N LYS A 30 39.64 -5.48 -52.41
CA LYS A 30 41.02 -5.98 -52.53
C LYS A 30 41.96 -4.91 -53.08
N ASP A 31 43.24 -5.07 -52.77
CA ASP A 31 44.33 -4.38 -53.47
C ASP A 31 44.46 -4.91 -54.90
N ASP A 32 44.41 -4.00 -55.89
CA ASP A 32 44.85 -4.27 -57.26
C ASP A 32 46.30 -3.73 -57.42
N PRO A 33 47.34 -4.58 -57.43
CA PRO A 33 48.74 -4.13 -57.36
C PRO A 33 49.24 -3.42 -58.63
N ASP A 34 48.63 -3.70 -59.79
CA ASP A 34 49.07 -3.20 -61.10
C ASP A 34 49.10 -1.65 -61.20
N ALA A 35 48.23 -0.95 -60.47
CA ALA A 35 48.14 0.51 -60.56
C ALA A 35 49.42 1.23 -60.10
N LEU A 36 50.12 0.66 -59.11
CA LEU A 36 51.36 1.21 -58.55
C LEU A 36 52.59 0.79 -59.38
N GLU A 37 52.64 -0.44 -59.89
CA GLU A 37 53.72 -0.85 -60.81
C GLU A 37 53.64 -0.11 -62.16
N TRP A 38 52.43 0.13 -62.68
CA TRP A 38 52.21 0.92 -63.90
C TRP A 38 52.77 2.34 -63.74
N LEU A 39 52.51 3.01 -62.62
CA LEU A 39 53.07 4.33 -62.32
C LEU A 39 54.61 4.28 -62.16
N ARG A 40 55.12 3.33 -61.37
CA ARG A 40 56.56 3.19 -61.08
C ARG A 40 57.39 2.95 -62.34
N ARG A 41 56.88 2.13 -63.27
CA ARG A 41 57.48 1.85 -64.58
C ARG A 41 57.41 3.03 -65.57
N LYS A 42 56.57 4.04 -65.32
CA LYS A 42 56.40 5.22 -66.17
C LYS A 42 57.25 6.43 -65.76
N LEU A 43 57.84 6.41 -64.56
CA LEU A 43 58.51 7.56 -63.92
C LEU A 43 60.03 7.43 -63.80
N ASN A 44 60.62 6.26 -64.11
CA ASN A 44 62.06 5.99 -63.98
C ASN A 44 62.77 5.92 -65.34
N PRO A 45 63.58 6.93 -65.72
CA PRO A 45 64.73 6.78 -66.61
C PRO A 45 66.02 6.62 -65.77
N GLU A 46 66.82 5.59 -66.05
CA GLU A 46 67.90 5.11 -65.18
C GLU A 46 69.23 5.90 -65.34
N TRP A 47 69.38 7.05 -64.66
CA TRP A 47 70.65 7.80 -64.63
C TRP A 47 70.96 8.42 -63.25
N GLU A 48 71.21 7.58 -62.25
CA GLU A 48 72.05 7.98 -61.11
C GLU A 48 72.86 6.76 -60.64
N ILE A 49 74.19 6.84 -60.80
CA ILE A 49 75.15 5.80 -60.39
C ILE A 49 75.67 6.17 -59.01
N ASP A 50 75.65 5.22 -58.08
CA ASP A 50 76.11 5.42 -56.71
C ASP A 50 77.63 5.61 -56.66
N VAL A 51 78.07 6.82 -56.26
CA VAL A 51 79.48 7.18 -56.04
C VAL A 51 79.60 8.07 -54.79
N ARG A 52 79.33 7.49 -53.62
CA ARG A 52 79.70 8.06 -52.30
C ARG A 52 80.43 7.06 -51.42
N GLY A 53 81.47 6.42 -51.98
CA GLY A 53 82.23 5.37 -51.33
C GLY A 53 83.71 5.33 -51.68
N GLU A 54 84.41 6.47 -51.69
CA GLU A 54 85.89 6.57 -51.65
C GLU A 54 86.31 8.03 -51.36
N LEU A 55 87.55 8.24 -50.87
CA LEU A 55 88.14 9.49 -50.35
C LEU A 55 87.46 10.02 -49.07
N ASP A 56 88.03 10.05 -47.86
CA ASP A 56 89.37 9.77 -47.30
C ASP A 56 90.58 10.55 -47.88
N ASP A 57 91.62 10.67 -47.05
CA ASP A 57 92.92 11.35 -47.25
C ASP A 57 92.93 12.89 -47.45
N GLY A 58 93.14 13.61 -46.34
CA GLY A 58 94.07 14.73 -46.16
C GLY A 58 94.07 15.94 -47.13
N ASP A 59 93.48 17.07 -46.71
CA ASP A 59 93.53 18.37 -47.41
C ASP A 59 94.25 19.49 -46.61
N ASP A 60 95.39 19.18 -45.99
CA ASP A 60 96.30 20.21 -45.47
C ASP A 60 96.93 21.06 -46.61
N GLY A 61 96.88 20.54 -47.85
CA GLY A 61 97.48 21.16 -49.03
C GLY A 61 96.81 22.48 -49.45
N ILE A 62 95.48 22.61 -49.34
CA ILE A 62 94.79 23.85 -49.75
C ILE A 62 95.05 25.01 -48.78
N GLU A 63 95.21 24.78 -47.47
CA GLU A 63 95.59 25.85 -46.53
C GLU A 63 97.01 26.38 -46.78
N GLU A 64 97.97 25.51 -47.13
CA GLU A 64 99.34 25.95 -47.41
C GLU A 64 99.46 26.69 -48.75
N LEU A 65 98.70 26.28 -49.78
CA LEU A 65 98.55 27.04 -51.03
C LEU A 65 97.94 28.43 -50.79
N LEU A 66 96.97 28.55 -49.88
CA LEU A 66 96.36 29.82 -49.48
C LEU A 66 97.31 30.71 -48.67
N LYS A 67 98.25 30.16 -47.89
CA LYS A 67 99.35 30.93 -47.26
C LYS A 67 100.24 31.58 -48.32
N GLY A 68 100.67 30.82 -49.33
CA GLY A 68 101.51 31.33 -50.43
C GLY A 68 100.84 32.47 -51.20
N LEU A 69 99.58 32.30 -51.59
CA LEU A 69 98.84 33.27 -52.39
C LEU A 69 98.41 34.54 -51.64
N ARG A 70 98.34 34.53 -50.31
CA ARG A 70 97.96 35.73 -49.52
C ARG A 70 99.15 36.58 -49.06
N ALA A 71 100.35 36.02 -49.00
CA ALA A 71 101.57 36.75 -48.61
C ALA A 71 102.18 37.56 -49.78
N SER A 72 102.02 37.12 -51.02
CA SER A 72 102.61 37.78 -52.20
C SER A 72 101.77 38.97 -52.68
N LYS A 73 102.06 40.17 -52.15
CA LYS A 73 101.59 41.45 -52.69
C LYS A 73 102.74 42.28 -53.26
N GLY A 74 103.06 42.05 -54.54
CA GLY A 74 104.04 42.83 -55.30
C GLY A 74 103.90 42.59 -56.80
N ILE A 75 104.67 43.35 -57.59
CA ILE A 75 104.71 43.35 -59.08
C ILE A 75 103.54 44.09 -59.75
N ASN A 76 103.69 45.42 -59.85
CA ASN A 76 103.72 46.15 -61.13
C ASN A 76 103.99 47.64 -60.85
N THR A 77 105.22 48.05 -61.07
CA THR A 77 105.83 49.23 -60.42
C THR A 77 105.86 50.45 -61.34
N LEU A 78 104.81 51.26 -61.27
CA LEU A 78 104.71 52.55 -61.99
C LEU A 78 105.81 53.57 -61.61
N GLN A 79 106.46 53.37 -60.45
CA GLN A 79 107.64 54.14 -60.03
C GLN A 79 108.96 53.61 -60.62
N GLU A 80 109.15 52.30 -60.75
CA GLU A 80 110.33 51.74 -61.45
C GLU A 80 110.25 51.99 -62.95
N TYR A 81 109.04 51.96 -63.54
CA TYR A 81 108.81 52.39 -64.92
C TYR A 81 109.25 53.85 -65.15
N ARG A 82 109.11 54.70 -64.12
CA ARG A 82 109.61 56.08 -64.12
C ARG A 82 111.12 56.17 -63.86
N PHE A 83 111.71 55.27 -63.07
CA PHE A 83 113.16 55.19 -62.92
C PHE A 83 113.85 54.74 -64.22
N LEU A 84 113.35 53.69 -64.88
CA LEU A 84 113.86 53.21 -66.16
C LEU A 84 113.71 54.24 -67.29
N SER A 85 112.72 55.14 -67.21
CA SER A 85 112.57 56.28 -68.13
C SER A 85 113.75 57.28 -68.11
N THR A 86 114.68 57.16 -67.15
CA THR A 86 115.87 58.03 -67.06
C THR A 86 117.08 57.52 -67.85
N LEU A 87 117.08 56.27 -68.35
CA LEU A 87 118.31 55.60 -68.81
C LEU A 87 118.56 55.56 -70.33
N ASN A 88 117.55 55.76 -71.19
CA ASN A 88 117.72 56.31 -72.55
C ASN A 88 116.36 56.51 -73.27
N PRO A 89 116.16 57.60 -74.06
CA PRO A 89 114.88 57.87 -74.72
C PRO A 89 114.86 57.55 -76.23
N GLN A 90 114.22 56.44 -76.65
CA GLN A 90 113.58 56.29 -77.97
C GLN A 90 112.79 54.97 -78.15
N LEU A 91 111.61 55.06 -78.79
CA LEU A 91 110.83 53.99 -79.47
C LEU A 91 110.35 52.79 -78.60
N GLU A 92 109.09 52.58 -78.19
CA GLU A 92 107.72 52.71 -78.76
C GLU A 92 107.15 51.53 -79.61
N LYS A 93 105.96 51.07 -79.17
CA LYS A 93 104.80 50.51 -79.92
C LYS A 93 104.82 49.08 -80.51
N PHE A 94 103.97 48.22 -79.93
CA PHE A 94 103.00 47.34 -80.63
C PHE A 94 101.83 46.99 -79.68
N ASP A 95 100.64 46.65 -80.23
CA ASP A 95 99.36 46.83 -79.52
C ASP A 95 98.88 45.68 -78.61
N TYR A 96 98.58 46.01 -77.35
CA TYR A 96 97.93 45.10 -76.39
C TYR A 96 96.39 45.22 -76.35
N GLN A 97 95.79 46.30 -76.87
CA GLN A 97 94.38 46.64 -76.61
C GLN A 97 93.37 45.65 -77.22
N VAL A 98 93.58 45.21 -78.47
CA VAL A 98 92.59 44.41 -79.24
C VAL A 98 92.25 43.06 -78.57
N ASN A 99 93.19 42.45 -77.86
CA ASN A 99 92.94 41.20 -77.14
C ASN A 99 92.17 41.44 -75.83
N TYR A 100 92.33 42.60 -75.20
CA TYR A 100 91.65 42.94 -73.95
C TYR A 100 90.14 43.08 -74.16
N GLU A 101 89.70 43.67 -75.29
CA GLU A 101 88.29 43.80 -75.64
C GLU A 101 87.58 42.45 -75.83
N LYS A 102 88.26 41.47 -76.44
CA LYS A 102 87.70 40.12 -76.63
C LYS A 102 87.48 39.40 -75.29
N PHE A 103 88.44 39.47 -74.37
CA PHE A 103 88.26 38.90 -73.03
C PHE A 103 87.21 39.66 -72.20
N ALA A 104 87.11 40.99 -72.34
CA ALA A 104 86.06 41.78 -71.71
C ALA A 104 84.65 41.37 -72.19
N ASN A 105 84.48 41.08 -73.49
CA ASN A 105 83.21 40.63 -74.06
C ASN A 105 82.78 39.26 -73.49
N PHE A 106 83.65 38.25 -73.50
CA PHE A 106 83.33 36.94 -72.89
C PHE A 106 83.04 37.04 -71.39
N GLN A 107 83.80 37.87 -70.66
CA GLN A 107 83.54 38.13 -69.25
C GLN A 107 82.18 38.80 -69.01
N SER A 108 81.68 39.60 -69.96
CA SER A 108 80.33 40.17 -69.93
C SER A 108 79.25 39.11 -70.19
N GLU A 109 79.44 38.18 -71.14
CA GLU A 109 78.46 37.11 -71.41
C GLU A 109 78.34 36.11 -70.26
N ILE A 110 79.47 35.72 -69.64
CA ILE A 110 79.48 34.86 -68.44
C ILE A 110 78.81 35.58 -67.25
N LYS A 111 78.96 36.90 -67.15
CA LYS A 111 78.25 37.71 -66.15
C LYS A 111 76.75 37.78 -66.44
N ASN A 112 76.35 37.91 -67.70
CA ASN A 112 74.94 37.95 -68.11
C ASN A 112 74.24 36.61 -67.87
N THR A 113 74.84 35.49 -68.25
CA THR A 113 74.27 34.14 -68.01
C THR A 113 74.14 33.85 -66.51
N ARG A 114 75.14 34.22 -65.68
CA ARG A 114 75.02 34.17 -64.20
C ARG A 114 73.89 35.06 -63.67
N THR A 115 73.65 36.23 -64.27
CA THR A 115 72.53 37.11 -63.90
C THR A 115 71.17 36.51 -64.28
N TYR A 116 71.05 35.76 -65.37
CA TYR A 116 69.80 35.05 -65.73
C TYR A 116 69.55 33.79 -64.88
N LEU A 117 70.60 33.11 -64.41
CA LEU A 117 70.47 31.88 -63.61
C LEU A 117 70.14 32.19 -62.14
N LYS A 118 70.54 33.37 -61.63
CA LYS A 118 70.34 33.77 -60.24
C LYS A 118 68.85 33.84 -59.80
N PRO A 119 67.90 34.43 -60.56
CA PRO A 119 66.48 34.40 -60.19
C PRO A 119 65.89 32.99 -60.09
N LEU A 120 66.40 32.03 -60.86
CA LEU A 120 65.94 30.64 -60.84
C LEU A 120 66.44 29.92 -59.57
N PHE A 121 67.69 30.18 -59.17
CA PHE A 121 68.24 29.75 -57.89
C PHE A 121 67.49 30.38 -56.71
N ASP A 122 67.24 31.70 -56.76
CA ASP A 122 66.48 32.42 -55.72
C ASP A 122 65.03 31.90 -55.62
N TYR A 123 64.39 31.53 -56.73
CA TYR A 123 63.07 30.89 -56.74
C TYR A 123 63.10 29.50 -56.09
N LEU A 124 64.04 28.63 -56.49
CA LEU A 124 64.17 27.28 -55.91
C LEU A 124 64.48 27.33 -54.41
N GLN A 125 65.40 28.20 -53.98
CA GLN A 125 65.72 28.38 -52.56
C GLN A 125 64.54 28.94 -51.76
N ASN A 126 63.69 29.77 -52.36
CA ASN A 126 62.46 30.24 -51.70
C ASN A 126 61.35 29.17 -51.70
N PHE A 127 61.28 28.32 -52.72
CA PHE A 127 60.37 27.17 -52.75
C PHE A 127 60.76 26.12 -51.70
N GLU A 128 62.04 25.80 -51.56
CA GLU A 128 62.61 24.96 -50.50
C GLU A 128 62.29 25.53 -49.12
N ARG A 129 62.55 26.82 -48.87
CA ARG A 129 62.17 27.52 -47.63
C ARG A 129 60.67 27.44 -47.35
N ASN A 130 59.83 27.52 -48.37
CA ASN A 130 58.38 27.48 -48.21
C ASN A 130 57.86 26.06 -47.95
N ILE A 131 58.45 25.02 -48.56
CA ILE A 131 58.17 23.62 -48.20
C ILE A 131 58.63 23.34 -46.76
N ASN A 132 59.84 23.76 -46.39
CA ASN A 132 60.35 23.56 -45.02
C ASN A 132 59.47 24.28 -43.97
N LYS A 133 58.98 25.48 -44.27
CA LYS A 133 57.97 26.16 -43.43
C LYS A 133 56.64 25.40 -43.38
N LEU A 134 56.07 25.02 -44.52
CA LEU A 134 54.79 24.31 -44.59
C LEU A 134 54.84 22.96 -43.84
N SER A 135 55.95 22.24 -43.98
CA SER A 135 56.21 21.00 -43.24
C SER A 135 56.34 21.25 -41.74
N GLN A 136 57.05 22.30 -41.31
CA GLN A 136 57.12 22.70 -39.89
C GLN A 136 55.77 23.15 -39.33
N GLU A 137 54.95 23.87 -40.12
CA GLU A 137 53.59 24.27 -39.75
C GLU A 137 52.65 23.06 -39.65
N MET A 138 52.74 22.10 -40.56
CA MET A 138 51.97 20.85 -40.51
C MET A 138 52.43 19.93 -39.37
N GLU A 139 53.73 19.81 -39.12
CA GLU A 139 54.28 19.06 -37.98
C GLU A 139 53.85 19.70 -36.65
N PHE A 140 53.84 21.04 -36.58
CA PHE A 140 53.34 21.78 -35.42
C PHE A 140 51.83 21.61 -35.24
N LEU A 141 51.03 21.68 -36.32
CA LEU A 141 49.59 21.42 -36.30
C LEU A 141 49.28 19.99 -35.86
N GLN A 142 50.03 19.00 -36.35
CA GLN A 142 49.88 17.60 -35.97
C GLN A 142 50.24 17.39 -34.50
N LYS A 143 51.42 17.83 -34.05
CA LYS A 143 51.83 17.79 -32.63
C LYS A 143 50.81 18.48 -31.72
N ARG A 144 50.26 19.63 -32.14
CA ARG A 144 49.19 20.33 -31.42
C ARG A 144 47.88 19.55 -31.41
N SER A 145 47.52 18.88 -32.51
CA SER A 145 46.35 18.00 -32.61
C SER A 145 46.49 16.80 -31.66
N ASP A 146 47.65 16.16 -31.60
CA ASP A 146 47.90 15.00 -30.73
C ASP A 146 47.93 15.38 -29.24
N VAL A 147 48.47 16.56 -28.91
CA VAL A 147 48.37 17.14 -27.56
C VAL A 147 46.91 17.47 -27.20
N LEU A 148 46.12 18.02 -28.12
CA LEU A 148 44.69 18.28 -27.87
C LEU A 148 43.88 16.98 -27.75
N ASN A 149 44.15 15.97 -28.58
CA ASN A 149 43.48 14.67 -28.53
C ASN A 149 43.80 13.90 -27.23
N SER A 150 45.04 13.98 -26.74
CA SER A 150 45.40 13.40 -25.44
C SER A 150 44.78 14.17 -24.27
N GLN A 151 44.68 15.50 -24.34
CA GLN A 151 43.93 16.31 -23.36
C GLN A 151 42.42 16.07 -23.39
N ILE A 152 41.83 15.78 -24.56
CA ILE A 152 40.41 15.41 -24.69
C ILE A 152 40.17 14.04 -24.07
N LYS A 153 41.04 13.05 -24.33
CA LYS A 153 40.95 11.71 -23.72
C LYS A 153 41.07 11.77 -22.19
N SER A 154 42.07 12.47 -21.65
CA SER A 154 42.22 12.58 -20.19
C SER A 154 41.08 13.35 -19.51
N LYS A 155 40.48 14.34 -20.21
CA LYS A 155 39.23 14.95 -19.74
C LYS A 155 38.04 14.00 -19.80
N GLN A 156 37.86 13.22 -20.86
CA GLN A 156 36.80 12.20 -20.94
C GLN A 156 36.95 11.11 -19.87
N GLU A 157 38.18 10.70 -19.56
CA GLU A 157 38.48 9.77 -18.45
C GLU A 157 38.26 10.38 -17.06
N LEU A 158 38.37 11.71 -16.92
CA LEU A 158 37.98 12.41 -15.69
C LEU A 158 36.46 12.60 -15.61
N ASP A 159 35.81 13.05 -16.68
CA ASP A 159 34.36 13.25 -16.76
C ASP A 159 33.62 11.94 -16.46
N THR A 160 34.07 10.81 -17.01
CA THR A 160 33.46 9.48 -16.75
C THR A 160 33.65 8.98 -15.32
N ARG A 161 34.69 9.42 -14.60
CA ARG A 161 34.91 9.11 -13.16
C ARG A 161 34.18 10.09 -12.23
N LEU A 162 34.11 11.36 -12.61
CA LEU A 162 33.51 12.42 -11.80
C LEU A 162 31.98 12.47 -11.93
N THR A 163 31.42 12.22 -13.12
CA THR A 163 29.96 12.21 -13.35
C THR A 163 29.17 11.36 -12.34
N PRO A 164 29.51 10.07 -12.07
CA PRO A 164 28.78 9.30 -11.07
C PRO A 164 28.90 9.91 -9.66
N VAL A 165 30.12 10.19 -9.19
CA VAL A 165 30.37 10.78 -7.87
C VAL A 165 29.63 12.13 -7.68
N ILE A 166 29.53 12.93 -8.73
CA ILE A 166 28.80 14.20 -8.72
C ILE A 166 27.27 13.96 -8.64
N ASN A 167 26.73 13.03 -9.43
CA ASN A 167 25.31 12.68 -9.39
C ASN A 167 24.92 12.04 -8.03
N ASP A 168 25.82 11.26 -7.45
CA ASP A 168 25.65 10.59 -6.16
C ASP A 168 25.71 11.60 -5.00
N LEU A 169 26.58 12.61 -5.07
CA LEU A 169 26.68 13.67 -4.06
C LEU A 169 25.59 14.75 -4.17
N ILE A 170 25.09 15.08 -5.36
CA ILE A 170 24.10 16.15 -5.55
C ILE A 170 22.73 15.78 -4.95
N ILE A 171 22.18 16.72 -4.16
CA ILE A 171 20.76 16.82 -3.83
C ILE A 171 20.17 17.97 -4.68
N PRO A 172 19.23 17.70 -5.60
CA PRO A 172 18.57 18.76 -6.39
C PRO A 172 17.81 19.77 -5.51
N PRO A 173 17.95 21.09 -5.73
CA PRO A 173 17.25 22.10 -4.92
C PRO A 173 15.72 22.03 -5.06
N SER A 174 15.21 21.46 -6.16
CA SER A 174 13.78 21.18 -6.33
C SER A 174 13.22 20.25 -5.25
N ILE A 175 14.00 19.26 -4.81
CA ILE A 175 13.61 18.32 -3.73
C ILE A 175 13.61 19.04 -2.38
N ILE A 176 14.61 19.90 -2.14
CA ILE A 176 14.70 20.74 -0.94
C ILE A 176 13.46 21.66 -0.84
N ASN A 177 13.10 22.33 -1.92
CA ASN A 177 11.90 23.17 -1.97
C ASN A 177 10.60 22.34 -1.82
N SER A 178 10.52 21.16 -2.43
CA SER A 178 9.35 20.26 -2.29
C SER A 178 9.14 19.84 -0.83
N ILE A 179 10.20 19.49 -0.11
CA ILE A 179 10.15 19.20 1.33
C ILE A 179 9.70 20.43 2.15
N ILE A 180 10.09 21.64 1.72
CA ILE A 180 9.83 22.91 2.42
C ILE A 180 8.45 23.52 2.11
N ASP A 181 7.85 23.29 0.94
CA ASP A 181 6.62 23.98 0.53
C ASP A 181 5.49 23.09 -0.02
N ASP A 182 5.77 21.88 -0.53
CA ASP A 182 4.73 21.03 -1.12
C ASP A 182 3.85 20.34 -0.07
N LYS A 183 2.73 19.79 -0.56
CA LYS A 183 1.85 18.92 0.22
C LYS A 183 2.47 17.55 0.45
N ILE A 184 1.97 16.91 1.50
CA ILE A 184 2.31 15.55 1.90
C ILE A 184 1.42 14.60 1.09
N ASP A 185 1.84 14.39 -0.16
CA ASP A 185 1.25 13.49 -1.16
C ASP A 185 2.23 12.31 -1.42
N GLU A 186 1.85 11.31 -2.23
CA GLU A 186 2.71 10.15 -2.58
C GLU A 186 4.14 10.54 -3.05
N LYS A 187 4.26 11.60 -3.86
CA LYS A 187 5.55 12.16 -4.32
C LYS A 187 6.44 12.71 -3.19
N TRP A 188 5.83 13.08 -2.07
CA TRP A 188 6.56 13.51 -0.88
C TRP A 188 7.17 12.32 -0.15
N ILE A 189 6.61 11.12 -0.29
CA ILE A 189 7.22 9.85 0.13
C ILE A 189 8.43 9.53 -0.76
N GLU A 190 8.31 9.69 -2.09
CA GLU A 190 9.45 9.53 -3.02
C GLU A 190 10.63 10.46 -2.66
N ASN A 191 10.34 11.67 -2.19
CA ASN A 191 11.38 12.59 -1.67
C ASN A 191 12.02 12.10 -0.35
N ILE A 192 11.29 11.38 0.51
CA ILE A 192 11.82 10.77 1.74
C ILE A 192 12.70 9.57 1.42
N THR A 193 12.26 8.67 0.54
CA THR A 193 13.06 7.48 0.15
C THR A 193 14.34 7.90 -0.59
N PHE A 194 14.27 8.94 -1.43
CA PHE A 194 15.47 9.57 -1.99
C PHE A 194 16.44 10.09 -0.91
N LEU A 195 15.94 10.65 0.20
CA LEU A 195 16.80 11.10 1.31
C LEU A 195 17.43 9.95 2.09
N THR A 196 16.71 8.85 2.34
CA THR A 196 17.30 7.68 3.01
C THR A 196 18.36 7.01 2.12
N GLU A 197 18.10 6.86 0.82
CA GLU A 197 19.09 6.42 -0.17
C GLU A 197 20.33 7.33 -0.18
N LYS A 198 20.16 8.66 -0.24
CA LYS A 198 21.28 9.60 -0.18
C LYS A 198 22.07 9.50 1.13
N ARG A 199 21.42 9.26 2.27
CA ARG A 199 22.10 9.01 3.55
C ARG A 199 22.95 7.75 3.51
N GLU A 200 22.44 6.65 2.95
CA GLU A 200 23.25 5.45 2.76
C GLU A 200 24.45 5.70 1.85
N ILE A 201 24.25 6.40 0.73
CA ILE A 201 25.31 6.75 -0.23
C ILE A 201 26.40 7.59 0.46
N TYR A 202 26.02 8.58 1.27
CA TYR A 202 26.98 9.39 2.04
C TYR A 202 27.75 8.56 3.08
N SER A 203 27.09 7.59 3.73
CA SER A 203 27.74 6.64 4.66
C SER A 203 28.77 5.73 3.97
N LYS A 204 28.44 5.26 2.75
CA LYS A 204 29.34 4.45 1.91
C LYS A 204 30.57 5.28 1.50
N TYR A 205 30.38 6.49 0.97
CA TYR A 205 31.50 7.38 0.64
C TYR A 205 32.36 7.76 1.85
N SER A 206 31.76 8.06 3.00
CA SER A 206 32.50 8.36 4.23
C SER A 206 33.41 7.22 4.72
N SER A 207 33.20 5.99 4.21
CA SER A 207 34.01 4.81 4.52
C SER A 207 35.15 4.57 3.52
N GLU A 208 34.98 5.00 2.26
CA GLU A 208 35.95 4.74 1.18
C GLU A 208 36.86 5.92 0.85
N ASN A 209 36.33 7.15 0.75
CA ASN A 209 37.07 8.36 0.40
C ASN A 209 36.34 9.60 0.92
N GLN A 210 37.03 10.49 1.64
CA GLN A 210 36.43 11.73 2.18
C GLN A 210 36.66 12.94 1.24
N PRO A 211 35.72 13.29 0.34
CA PRO A 211 35.70 14.62 -0.27
C PRO A 211 35.40 15.68 0.80
N LYS A 212 36.05 16.85 0.71
CA LYS A 212 35.95 17.91 1.73
C LYS A 212 34.53 18.45 1.95
N CYS A 213 33.63 18.27 0.99
CA CYS A 213 32.24 18.75 1.06
C CYS A 213 31.29 17.76 1.76
N LEU A 214 31.70 16.52 2.06
CA LEU A 214 30.86 15.55 2.79
C LEU A 214 30.29 16.09 4.12
N PRO A 215 31.07 16.71 5.03
CA PRO A 215 30.51 17.22 6.30
C PRO A 215 29.45 18.30 6.10
N GLU A 216 29.59 19.17 5.08
CA GLU A 216 28.59 20.19 4.76
C GLU A 216 27.30 19.57 4.19
N LEU A 217 27.43 18.55 3.32
CA LEU A 217 26.29 17.81 2.76
C LEU A 217 25.58 16.93 3.79
N VAL A 218 26.32 16.32 4.73
CA VAL A 218 25.75 15.59 5.86
C VAL A 218 25.01 16.53 6.81
N GLN A 219 25.58 17.70 7.12
CA GLN A 219 24.90 18.72 7.92
C GLN A 219 23.62 19.24 7.24
N LEU A 220 23.65 19.43 5.91
CA LEU A 220 22.45 19.76 5.14
C LEU A 220 21.40 18.64 5.22
N LEU A 221 21.80 17.38 5.08
CA LEU A 221 20.91 16.22 5.15
C LEU A 221 20.28 16.08 6.55
N ASP A 222 21.05 16.22 7.63
CA ASP A 222 20.50 16.19 9.00
C ASP A 222 19.53 17.37 9.26
N LEU A 223 19.79 18.56 8.70
CA LEU A 223 18.84 19.69 8.76
C LEU A 223 17.56 19.42 7.95
N MET A 224 17.68 18.76 6.79
CA MET A 224 16.52 18.33 5.99
C MET A 224 15.70 17.27 6.72
N GLU A 225 16.32 16.27 7.35
CA GLU A 225 15.62 15.27 8.17
C GLU A 225 14.87 15.90 9.34
N LEU A 226 15.48 16.86 10.04
CA LEU A 226 14.80 17.61 11.10
C LEU A 226 13.58 18.38 10.56
N LYS A 227 13.67 18.96 9.36
CA LYS A 227 12.55 19.64 8.70
C LYS A 227 11.43 18.69 8.25
N VAL A 228 11.80 17.50 7.76
CA VAL A 228 10.85 16.40 7.45
C VAL A 228 10.13 15.97 8.73
N VAL A 229 10.85 15.72 9.84
CA VAL A 229 10.24 15.35 11.13
C VAL A 229 9.30 16.43 11.67
N GLU A 230 9.65 17.71 11.54
CA GLU A 230 8.77 18.84 11.88
C GLU A 230 7.46 18.82 11.05
N ARG A 231 7.58 18.57 9.73
CA ARG A 231 6.44 18.48 8.81
C ARG A 231 5.53 17.29 9.09
N ILE A 232 6.11 16.10 9.32
CA ILE A 232 5.39 14.89 9.72
C ILE A 232 4.58 15.15 11.00
N ARG A 233 5.23 15.70 12.03
CA ARG A 233 4.59 16.05 13.30
C ARG A 233 3.39 16.96 13.09
N ASP A 234 3.55 18.04 12.33
CA ASP A 234 2.51 19.04 12.16
C ASP A 234 1.34 18.55 11.29
N TYR A 235 1.61 17.67 10.31
CA TYR A 235 0.59 16.95 9.55
C TYR A 235 -0.21 15.97 10.44
N LEU A 236 0.46 15.11 11.21
CA LEU A 236 -0.22 14.15 12.09
C LEU A 236 -1.02 14.86 13.18
N ILE A 237 -0.47 15.93 13.78
CA ILE A 237 -1.20 16.79 14.72
C ILE A 237 -2.40 17.47 14.04
N LYS A 238 -2.31 17.87 12.77
CA LYS A 238 -3.44 18.42 12.00
C LYS A 238 -4.53 17.36 11.80
N GLN A 239 -4.20 16.13 11.40
CA GLN A 239 -5.19 15.06 11.19
C GLN A 239 -5.84 14.60 12.51
N ILE A 240 -5.06 14.46 13.59
CA ILE A 240 -5.60 14.19 14.95
C ILE A 240 -6.53 15.33 15.41
N LYS A 241 -6.26 16.59 15.04
CA LYS A 241 -7.19 17.72 15.26
C LYS A 241 -8.42 17.68 14.34
N THR A 242 -8.33 17.10 13.14
CA THR A 242 -9.48 16.86 12.24
C THR A 242 -10.42 15.81 12.82
N LEU A 243 -9.89 14.67 13.33
CA LEU A 243 -10.67 13.61 13.98
C LEU A 243 -11.51 14.10 15.19
N ARG A 244 -11.12 15.22 15.82
CA ARG A 244 -11.88 15.84 16.92
C ARG A 244 -13.10 16.64 16.44
N LYS A 245 -13.23 16.93 15.14
CA LYS A 245 -14.36 17.66 14.55
C LYS A 245 -15.47 16.68 14.16
N GLN A 246 -16.64 16.84 14.75
CA GLN A 246 -17.81 15.97 14.54
C GLN A 246 -18.48 16.11 13.14
N THR A 247 -17.78 16.70 12.16
CA THR A 247 -18.28 16.98 10.80
C THR A 247 -17.70 16.07 9.72
N VAL A 248 -16.70 15.24 10.06
CA VAL A 248 -16.04 14.29 9.15
C VAL A 248 -16.03 12.93 9.85
N SER A 249 -16.26 11.82 9.12
CA SER A 249 -16.13 10.50 9.72
C SER A 249 -14.65 10.10 9.85
N SER A 250 -14.33 9.28 10.86
CA SER A 250 -12.98 8.80 11.09
C SER A 250 -12.37 8.11 9.87
N GLN A 251 -13.16 7.32 9.14
CA GLN A 251 -12.72 6.53 7.99
C GLN A 251 -12.10 7.39 6.88
N VAL A 252 -12.62 8.60 6.63
CA VAL A 252 -12.09 9.50 5.58
C VAL A 252 -10.68 9.98 5.97
N VAL A 253 -10.50 10.41 7.21
CA VAL A 253 -9.19 10.88 7.72
C VAL A 253 -8.21 9.70 7.85
N GLN A 254 -8.70 8.51 8.18
CA GLN A 254 -7.89 7.27 8.20
C GLN A 254 -7.42 6.89 6.79
N SER A 255 -8.26 7.01 5.76
CA SER A 255 -7.86 6.83 4.37
C SER A 255 -6.77 7.83 3.94
N GLU A 256 -6.97 9.13 4.23
CA GLU A 256 -5.95 10.17 3.99
C GLU A 256 -4.62 9.90 4.70
N MET A 257 -4.62 9.13 5.81
CA MET A 257 -3.41 8.75 6.53
C MET A 257 -2.78 7.45 5.99
N LEU A 258 -3.57 6.47 5.55
CA LEU A 258 -3.08 5.21 4.95
C LEU A 258 -2.36 5.44 3.62
N GLU A 259 -2.82 6.40 2.82
CA GLU A 259 -2.13 6.86 1.60
C GLU A 259 -0.67 7.29 1.84
N VAL A 260 -0.34 7.69 3.07
CA VAL A 260 0.99 8.21 3.43
C VAL A 260 1.67 7.43 4.57
N LYS A 261 1.30 6.16 4.77
CA LYS A 261 1.78 5.27 5.86
C LYS A 261 3.31 5.24 6.09
N GLU A 262 4.11 5.34 5.02
CA GLU A 262 5.58 5.26 5.07
C GLU A 262 6.23 6.45 5.82
N ILE A 263 5.46 7.51 6.07
CA ILE A 263 5.85 8.58 6.98
C ILE A 263 6.04 8.08 8.41
N PHE A 264 5.22 7.13 8.87
CA PHE A 264 5.30 6.69 10.26
C PHE A 264 6.51 5.79 10.51
N THR A 265 6.87 4.92 9.55
CA THR A 265 8.09 4.10 9.64
C THR A 265 9.35 4.97 9.64
N PHE A 266 9.45 5.96 8.74
CA PHE A 266 10.55 6.95 8.78
C PHE A 266 10.59 7.71 10.12
N LEU A 267 9.45 8.16 10.64
CA LEU A 267 9.40 8.83 11.95
C LEU A 267 9.87 7.92 13.09
N GLN A 268 9.52 6.63 13.04
CA GLN A 268 9.92 5.63 14.03
C GLN A 268 11.44 5.40 14.03
N GLU A 269 12.07 5.29 12.85
CA GLU A 269 13.52 5.18 12.71
C GLU A 269 14.27 6.38 13.30
N LYS A 270 13.80 7.61 13.00
CA LYS A 270 14.50 8.84 13.42
C LYS A 270 14.22 9.23 14.87
N ASN A 271 12.97 9.11 15.32
CA ASN A 271 12.49 9.71 16.57
C ASN A 271 11.40 8.86 17.26
N LEU A 272 11.77 7.64 17.69
CA LEU A 272 10.94 6.72 18.50
C LEU A 272 10.07 7.40 19.58
N LYS A 273 10.60 8.41 20.29
CA LYS A 273 9.83 9.14 21.32
C LYS A 273 8.64 9.89 20.72
N LEU A 274 8.88 10.71 19.69
CA LEU A 274 7.85 11.50 19.03
C LEU A 274 6.83 10.61 18.29
N SER A 275 7.31 9.52 17.70
CA SER A 275 6.48 8.44 17.13
C SER A 275 5.49 7.88 18.18
N ASN A 276 5.99 7.51 19.36
CA ASN A 276 5.15 7.02 20.46
C ASN A 276 4.19 8.09 21.01
N ASP A 277 4.66 9.33 21.21
CA ASP A 277 3.85 10.44 21.74
C ASP A 277 2.67 10.77 20.80
N LEU A 278 2.89 10.74 19.49
CA LEU A 278 1.85 10.94 18.48
C LEU A 278 0.88 9.75 18.39
N CYS A 279 1.37 8.52 18.52
CA CYS A 279 0.52 7.33 18.64
C CYS A 279 -0.39 7.43 19.88
N GLN A 280 0.14 7.78 21.06
CA GLN A 280 -0.66 7.99 22.26
C GLN A 280 -1.68 9.14 22.10
N ALA A 281 -1.30 10.25 21.46
CA ALA A 281 -2.21 11.37 21.19
C ALA A 281 -3.35 11.01 20.22
N TYR A 282 -3.08 10.15 19.23
CA TYR A 282 -4.09 9.54 18.37
C TYR A 282 -5.02 8.63 19.20
N CYS A 283 -4.47 7.68 19.97
CA CYS A 283 -5.23 6.70 20.75
C CYS A 283 -6.15 7.36 21.79
N HIS A 284 -5.67 8.39 22.49
CA HIS A 284 -6.50 9.17 23.41
C HIS A 284 -7.60 9.98 22.69
N THR A 285 -7.35 10.43 21.45
CA THR A 285 -8.36 11.12 20.63
C THR A 285 -9.41 10.14 20.11
N MET A 286 -9.03 8.94 19.66
CA MET A 286 -9.98 7.89 19.24
C MET A 286 -10.79 7.32 20.40
N ARG A 287 -10.17 7.10 21.57
CA ARG A 287 -10.88 6.75 22.82
C ARG A 287 -11.99 7.75 23.12
N TRP A 288 -11.73 9.06 22.98
CA TRP A 288 -12.73 10.11 23.18
C TRP A 288 -13.80 10.10 22.07
N TYR A 289 -13.40 9.99 20.80
CA TYR A 289 -14.30 9.98 19.64
C TYR A 289 -15.29 8.81 19.71
N TYR A 290 -14.81 7.58 19.88
CA TYR A 290 -15.66 6.39 20.02
C TYR A 290 -16.54 6.47 21.27
N TYR A 291 -16.00 6.85 22.43
CA TYR A 291 -16.81 7.02 23.63
C TYR A 291 -17.95 8.03 23.43
N GLN A 292 -17.68 9.21 22.87
CA GLN A 292 -18.71 10.23 22.62
C GLN A 292 -19.76 9.76 21.61
N ASN A 293 -19.35 9.06 20.55
CA ASN A 293 -20.27 8.56 19.53
C ASN A 293 -21.12 7.39 20.04
N PHE A 294 -20.55 6.44 20.80
CA PHE A 294 -21.31 5.35 21.41
C PHE A 294 -22.22 5.81 22.55
N VAL A 295 -21.83 6.81 23.36
CA VAL A 295 -22.77 7.41 24.34
C VAL A 295 -23.99 8.01 23.64
N LYS A 296 -23.79 8.82 22.60
CA LYS A 296 -24.91 9.35 21.78
C LYS A 296 -25.75 8.23 21.19
N TYR A 297 -25.11 7.23 20.59
CA TYR A 297 -25.78 6.12 19.92
C TYR A 297 -26.61 5.27 20.88
N THR A 298 -26.07 4.93 22.06
CA THR A 298 -26.83 4.26 23.12
C THR A 298 -28.06 5.08 23.52
N SER A 299 -27.93 6.40 23.75
CA SER A 299 -29.09 7.25 24.04
C SER A 299 -30.09 7.39 22.89
N SER A 300 -29.68 7.19 21.63
CA SER A 300 -30.59 7.08 20.48
C SER A 300 -31.27 5.69 20.40
N LEU A 301 -30.57 4.61 20.75
CA LEU A 301 -31.14 3.26 20.81
C LEU A 301 -32.10 3.08 22.01
N GLU A 302 -31.84 3.74 23.14
CA GLU A 302 -32.75 3.82 24.30
C GLU A 302 -34.07 4.54 23.99
N ARG A 303 -34.13 5.32 22.91
CA ARG A 303 -35.36 5.97 22.41
C ARG A 303 -36.20 5.07 21.52
N LEU A 304 -35.67 3.93 21.05
CA LEU A 304 -36.41 2.97 20.25
C LEU A 304 -37.60 2.39 21.03
N ARG A 305 -38.73 2.23 20.35
CA ARG A 305 -39.95 1.65 20.94
C ARG A 305 -39.85 0.12 20.97
N ILE A 306 -39.14 -0.41 21.95
CA ILE A 306 -39.02 -1.86 22.16
C ILE A 306 -40.35 -2.43 22.69
N HIS A 307 -40.81 -3.54 22.12
CA HIS A 307 -41.95 -4.33 22.58
C HIS A 307 -41.77 -4.77 24.04
N ARG A 308 -42.74 -4.45 24.91
CA ARG A 308 -42.73 -4.88 26.31
C ARG A 308 -43.39 -6.25 26.46
N VAL A 309 -42.57 -7.29 26.52
CA VAL A 309 -43.02 -8.66 26.80
C VAL A 309 -43.30 -8.79 28.30
N GLU A 310 -44.59 -8.83 28.64
CA GLU A 310 -45.08 -8.91 30.02
C GLU A 310 -45.13 -10.35 30.55
N LYS A 311 -45.32 -10.48 31.87
CA LYS A 311 -45.28 -11.76 32.60
C LYS A 311 -46.30 -12.80 32.10
N ASN A 312 -47.40 -12.37 31.47
CA ASN A 312 -48.46 -13.26 30.97
C ASN A 312 -48.01 -14.09 29.75
N ILE A 313 -46.86 -13.77 29.14
CA ILE A 313 -46.24 -14.55 28.06
C ILE A 313 -45.39 -15.73 28.58
N LEU A 314 -45.16 -15.82 29.90
CA LEU A 314 -44.53 -17.00 30.51
C LEU A 314 -45.47 -18.23 30.44
N LEU A 315 -44.91 -19.39 30.12
CA LEU A 315 -45.70 -20.61 29.91
C LEU A 315 -46.38 -21.09 31.21
N GLY A 316 -47.69 -21.31 31.15
CA GLY A 316 -48.50 -21.61 32.35
C GLY A 316 -48.94 -20.37 33.13
N SER A 317 -48.87 -19.19 32.52
CA SER A 317 -49.72 -18.06 32.91
C SER A 317 -51.21 -18.47 32.88
N LEU A 318 -51.97 -17.88 33.80
CA LEU A 318 -53.43 -17.96 33.81
C LEU A 318 -53.92 -16.53 33.59
N ASP A 319 -54.37 -16.22 32.38
CA ASP A 319 -55.17 -15.02 32.17
C ASP A 319 -56.48 -15.20 32.94
N GLU A 320 -56.82 -14.25 33.83
CA GLU A 320 -58.03 -14.33 34.64
C GLU A 320 -59.32 -14.01 33.84
N GLU A 321 -59.20 -13.78 32.53
CA GLU A 321 -60.29 -13.55 31.57
C GLU A 321 -61.11 -14.83 31.27
N GLY A 322 -61.68 -15.47 32.30
CA GLY A 322 -62.40 -16.75 32.11
C GLY A 322 -63.27 -17.30 33.26
N GLY A 323 -63.63 -16.51 34.29
CA GLY A 323 -64.29 -17.02 35.51
C GLY A 323 -65.60 -16.32 35.93
N PRO A 324 -66.80 -16.82 35.55
CA PRO A 324 -68.07 -16.24 35.98
C PRO A 324 -68.52 -16.75 37.37
N SER A 325 -67.85 -16.32 38.45
CA SER A 325 -68.32 -16.59 39.83
C SER A 325 -67.63 -15.75 40.92
N GLY A 326 -68.41 -15.11 41.81
CA GLY A 326 -67.96 -14.77 43.18
C GLY A 326 -67.75 -13.28 43.50
N ALA A 327 -68.84 -12.60 43.84
CA ALA A 327 -68.93 -11.25 44.40
C ALA A 327 -67.68 -10.72 45.15
N GLY A 328 -67.11 -9.57 44.72
CA GLY A 328 -66.00 -8.96 45.47
C GLY A 328 -65.29 -7.72 44.94
N SER A 329 -65.65 -7.10 43.81
CA SER A 329 -65.00 -5.84 43.36
C SER A 329 -65.96 -4.88 42.67
N PHE A 330 -66.16 -3.71 43.27
CA PHE A 330 -67.00 -2.61 42.78
C PHE A 330 -66.17 -1.34 42.50
N PHE A 331 -64.91 -1.50 42.08
CA PHE A 331 -64.06 -0.37 41.66
C PHE A 331 -63.37 -0.69 40.33
N GLY A 332 -63.49 0.25 39.37
CA GLY A 332 -63.16 0.02 37.97
C GLY A 332 -61.66 0.05 37.68
N TYR A 333 -60.99 -1.10 37.81
CA TYR A 333 -59.78 -1.34 37.04
C TYR A 333 -60.15 -1.58 35.57
N SER A 334 -59.49 -0.85 34.68
CA SER A 334 -59.69 -0.96 33.24
C SER A 334 -59.17 -2.30 32.72
N ASN A 335 -59.84 -2.88 31.71
CA ASN A 335 -59.26 -3.93 30.89
C ASN A 335 -58.01 -3.39 30.18
N GLN A 336 -56.84 -3.58 30.79
CA GLN A 336 -55.57 -3.41 30.11
C GLN A 336 -55.41 -4.56 29.11
N LYS A 337 -55.83 -4.33 27.86
CA LYS A 337 -55.48 -5.22 26.77
C LYS A 337 -53.95 -5.28 26.69
N HIS A 338 -53.37 -6.44 27.00
CA HIS A 338 -51.94 -6.69 26.83
C HIS A 338 -51.54 -6.37 25.38
N GLU A 339 -50.38 -5.72 25.19
CA GLU A 339 -49.96 -5.25 23.85
C GLU A 339 -49.69 -6.39 22.85
N ILE A 340 -49.49 -7.62 23.34
CA ILE A 340 -49.11 -8.81 22.59
C ILE A 340 -49.78 -10.01 23.25
N THR A 341 -50.54 -10.82 22.51
CA THR A 341 -51.07 -12.09 23.04
C THR A 341 -49.98 -13.18 23.05
N PRO A 342 -50.06 -14.19 23.95
CA PRO A 342 -49.11 -15.31 23.95
C PRO A 342 -49.00 -16.01 22.58
N SER A 343 -50.12 -16.20 21.88
CA SER A 343 -50.15 -16.82 20.55
C SER A 343 -49.42 -15.98 19.49
N GLU A 344 -49.59 -14.65 19.50
CA GLU A 344 -48.88 -13.75 18.59
C GLU A 344 -47.37 -13.75 18.87
N TYR A 345 -46.96 -13.75 20.15
CA TYR A 345 -45.55 -13.84 20.53
C TYR A 345 -44.90 -15.14 20.04
N LEU A 346 -45.58 -16.28 20.16
CA LEU A 346 -45.06 -17.59 19.70
C LEU A 346 -44.98 -17.69 18.17
N ILE A 347 -45.94 -17.11 17.43
CA ILE A 347 -45.96 -17.08 15.96
C ILE A 347 -45.00 -16.02 15.40
N ALA A 348 -44.72 -14.95 16.15
CA ALA A 348 -43.81 -13.90 15.71
C ALA A 348 -42.37 -14.38 15.53
N LEU A 349 -41.94 -15.46 16.18
CA LEU A 349 -40.55 -15.92 16.17
C LEU A 349 -39.99 -16.20 14.77
N THR A 350 -40.75 -16.88 13.90
CA THR A 350 -40.33 -17.13 12.52
C THR A 350 -40.08 -15.83 11.76
N LYS A 351 -40.89 -14.79 12.00
CA LYS A 351 -40.74 -13.46 11.40
C LYS A 351 -39.62 -12.64 12.05
N ARG A 352 -39.37 -12.82 13.36
CA ARG A 352 -38.22 -12.24 14.07
C ARG A 352 -36.91 -12.80 13.51
N LEU A 353 -36.85 -14.11 13.28
CA LEU A 353 -35.72 -14.78 12.62
C LEU A 353 -35.57 -14.41 11.14
N GLU A 354 -36.66 -14.35 10.36
CA GLU A 354 -36.59 -13.88 8.96
C GLU A 354 -36.10 -12.42 8.86
N SER A 355 -36.51 -11.57 9.81
CA SER A 355 -36.02 -10.19 9.95
C SER A 355 -34.59 -10.08 10.50
N LEU A 356 -33.99 -11.19 10.94
CA LEU A 356 -32.59 -11.29 11.36
C LEU A 356 -31.72 -11.83 10.22
N GLY A 357 -32.22 -12.87 9.53
CA GLY A 357 -31.61 -13.53 8.37
C GLY A 357 -31.64 -12.70 7.08
N LYS A 358 -32.50 -11.67 7.02
CA LYS A 358 -32.33 -10.54 6.09
C LYS A 358 -31.21 -9.65 6.61
N PHE A 359 -29.98 -10.12 6.40
CA PHE A 359 -28.74 -9.38 6.66
C PHE A 359 -28.55 -8.24 5.65
N ASP A 360 -29.46 -7.25 5.65
CA ASP A 360 -29.11 -5.94 5.13
C ASP A 360 -27.91 -5.43 5.94
N GLU A 361 -26.81 -5.17 5.24
CA GLU A 361 -25.48 -4.90 5.80
C GLU A 361 -25.43 -3.60 6.62
N THR A 362 -26.40 -2.70 6.41
CA THR A 362 -26.43 -1.40 7.07
C THR A 362 -26.97 -1.49 8.49
N VAL A 363 -26.11 -1.21 9.47
CA VAL A 363 -26.55 -0.90 10.85
C VAL A 363 -27.42 0.35 10.85
N MET A 364 -28.50 0.36 11.64
CA MET A 364 -29.42 1.51 11.75
C MET A 364 -28.67 2.78 12.24
N PRO A 365 -28.62 3.85 11.43
CA PRO A 365 -28.05 5.12 11.84
C PRO A 365 -28.81 5.76 12.99
N ALA A 366 -28.12 6.46 13.89
CA ALA A 366 -28.72 7.11 15.07
C ALA A 366 -29.92 8.02 14.73
N GLN A 367 -29.85 8.76 13.61
CA GLN A 367 -30.95 9.61 13.14
C GLN A 367 -32.22 8.83 12.77
N ILE A 368 -32.08 7.60 12.24
CA ILE A 368 -33.22 6.72 11.94
C ILE A 368 -33.78 6.12 13.23
N ALA A 369 -32.92 5.79 14.20
CA ALA A 369 -33.36 5.31 15.52
C ALA A 369 -34.19 6.35 16.30
N GLU A 370 -33.92 7.65 16.13
CA GLU A 370 -34.68 8.73 16.79
C GLU A 370 -35.96 9.14 16.07
N THR A 371 -36.03 8.97 14.74
CA THR A 371 -37.17 9.42 13.92
C THR A 371 -38.20 8.32 13.64
N ASN A 372 -37.81 7.04 13.71
CA ASN A 372 -38.70 5.94 13.36
C ASN A 372 -39.67 5.60 14.50
N ASN A 373 -40.98 5.61 14.20
CA ASN A 373 -42.04 5.28 15.15
C ASN A 373 -42.40 3.78 15.17
N ALA A 374 -41.77 2.95 14.34
CA ALA A 374 -41.94 1.50 14.36
C ALA A 374 -41.60 0.90 15.73
N LYS A 375 -42.36 -0.12 16.16
CA LYS A 375 -42.01 -0.93 17.33
C LYS A 375 -41.00 -2.00 16.92
N TYR A 376 -39.96 -2.16 17.72
CA TYR A 376 -38.86 -3.12 17.50
C TYR A 376 -38.81 -4.19 18.59
N TRP A 377 -38.10 -5.28 18.33
CA TRP A 377 -37.82 -6.31 19.34
C TRP A 377 -36.45 -6.07 19.99
N LEU A 378 -36.18 -6.72 21.12
CA LEU A 378 -34.96 -6.49 21.92
C LEU A 378 -33.69 -6.81 21.11
N GLU A 379 -33.72 -7.87 20.32
CA GLU A 379 -32.64 -8.30 19.44
C GLU A 379 -32.28 -7.25 18.39
N THR A 380 -33.20 -6.39 17.96
CA THR A 380 -32.89 -5.32 16.99
C THR A 380 -31.99 -4.26 17.61
N ALA A 381 -32.29 -3.85 18.85
CA ALA A 381 -31.47 -2.89 19.59
C ALA A 381 -30.10 -3.50 19.96
N PHE A 382 -30.08 -4.77 20.38
CA PHE A 382 -28.85 -5.50 20.69
C PHE A 382 -27.96 -5.73 19.45
N ARG A 383 -28.52 -6.17 18.31
CA ARG A 383 -27.81 -6.31 17.03
C ARG A 383 -27.20 -4.98 16.61
N ASN A 384 -28.00 -3.91 16.56
CA ASN A 384 -27.56 -2.62 16.06
C ASN A 384 -26.42 -2.02 16.90
N PHE A 385 -26.43 -2.21 18.23
CA PHE A 385 -25.28 -1.82 19.05
C PHE A 385 -24.03 -2.68 18.75
N ASN A 386 -24.14 -4.00 18.79
CA ASN A 386 -22.97 -4.89 18.75
C ASN A 386 -22.34 -5.02 17.35
N VAL A 387 -23.14 -4.96 16.28
CA VAL A 387 -22.61 -4.94 14.89
C VAL A 387 -21.86 -3.61 14.65
N ALA A 388 -22.43 -2.45 15.04
CA ALA A 388 -21.72 -1.17 14.96
C ALA A 388 -20.40 -1.19 15.74
N LEU A 389 -20.38 -1.85 16.91
CA LEU A 389 -19.15 -2.00 17.69
C LEU A 389 -18.14 -2.88 16.95
N LEU A 390 -18.55 -4.05 16.45
CA LEU A 390 -17.69 -4.98 15.70
C LEU A 390 -17.05 -4.29 14.48
N ASP A 391 -17.83 -3.65 13.61
CA ASP A 391 -17.29 -3.08 12.37
C ASP A 391 -16.36 -1.89 12.63
N ASN A 392 -16.66 -1.05 13.64
CA ASN A 392 -15.73 0.00 14.06
C ASN A 392 -14.46 -0.57 14.71
N VAL A 393 -14.56 -1.67 15.45
CA VAL A 393 -13.41 -2.42 15.99
C VAL A 393 -12.55 -3.00 14.87
N CYS A 394 -13.15 -3.60 13.84
CA CYS A 394 -12.45 -4.16 12.69
C CYS A 394 -11.68 -3.08 11.91
N VAL A 395 -12.33 -1.96 11.59
CA VAL A 395 -11.70 -0.85 10.84
C VAL A 395 -10.55 -0.23 11.63
N GLU A 396 -10.73 0.01 12.94
CA GLU A 396 -9.67 0.57 13.77
C GLU A 396 -8.48 -0.41 13.92
N TYR A 397 -8.73 -1.72 14.06
CA TYR A 397 -7.68 -2.72 14.15
C TYR A 397 -6.84 -2.81 12.86
N LEU A 398 -7.50 -2.84 11.70
CA LEU A 398 -6.82 -2.85 10.40
C LEU A 398 -6.01 -1.57 10.19
N PHE A 399 -6.58 -0.39 10.47
CA PHE A 399 -5.86 0.88 10.40
C PHE A 399 -4.64 0.92 11.33
N MET A 400 -4.81 0.48 12.59
CA MET A 400 -3.72 0.46 13.57
C MET A 400 -2.57 -0.45 13.16
N ASN A 401 -2.88 -1.59 12.54
CA ASN A 401 -1.89 -2.52 12.01
C ASN A 401 -1.16 -1.95 10.77
N GLU A 402 -1.88 -1.42 9.79
CA GLU A 402 -1.32 -0.92 8.51
C GLU A 402 -0.56 0.41 8.64
N PHE A 403 -1.05 1.35 9.45
CA PHE A 403 -0.44 2.67 9.59
C PHE A 403 0.72 2.69 10.59
N PHE A 404 0.52 2.15 11.79
CA PHE A 404 1.54 2.20 12.85
C PHE A 404 2.57 1.04 12.76
N ASN A 405 2.34 0.03 11.91
CA ASN A 405 3.23 -1.13 11.67
C ASN A 405 3.74 -1.80 12.98
N LEU A 406 2.87 -1.86 13.99
CA LEU A 406 3.19 -2.31 15.33
C LEU A 406 3.43 -3.83 15.36
N THR A 407 4.66 -4.24 15.10
CA THR A 407 5.12 -5.63 14.91
C THR A 407 4.99 -6.54 16.15
N LYS A 408 4.37 -6.05 17.23
CA LYS A 408 4.12 -6.75 18.48
C LYS A 408 2.63 -6.72 18.79
N SER A 409 1.94 -7.85 18.59
CA SER A 409 0.50 -7.99 18.88
C SER A 409 0.16 -7.50 20.28
N GLU A 410 0.94 -7.89 21.29
CA GLU A 410 0.76 -7.51 22.70
C GLU A 410 0.61 -5.98 22.89
N GLN A 411 1.36 -5.17 22.13
CA GLN A 411 1.31 -3.71 22.22
C GLN A 411 0.09 -3.13 21.48
N LEU A 412 -0.33 -3.74 20.37
CA LEU A 412 -1.61 -3.43 19.73
C LEU A 412 -2.76 -3.74 20.70
N ASP A 413 -2.74 -4.91 21.34
CA ASP A 413 -3.80 -5.37 22.26
C ASP A 413 -3.95 -4.44 23.49
N GLU A 414 -2.85 -4.01 24.11
CA GLU A 414 -2.88 -3.03 25.22
C GLU A 414 -3.42 -1.65 24.78
N ILE A 415 -2.97 -1.16 23.62
CA ILE A 415 -3.42 0.12 23.05
C ILE A 415 -4.92 0.05 22.71
N PHE A 416 -5.35 -1.02 22.06
CA PHE A 416 -6.73 -1.22 21.63
C PHE A 416 -7.68 -1.38 22.83
N LYS A 417 -7.27 -2.15 23.85
CA LYS A 417 -7.98 -2.22 25.14
C LYS A 417 -8.03 -0.84 25.81
N THR A 418 -7.01 -0.01 25.67
CA THR A 418 -7.03 1.39 26.16
C THR A 418 -8.02 2.29 25.38
N ILE A 419 -8.26 2.04 24.10
CA ILE A 419 -9.25 2.76 23.28
C ILE A 419 -10.68 2.28 23.60
N PHE A 420 -10.95 0.97 23.52
CA PHE A 420 -12.31 0.42 23.49
C PHE A 420 -12.89 -0.01 24.84
N ASN A 421 -12.10 -0.24 25.90
CA ASN A 421 -12.64 -0.62 27.22
C ASN A 421 -13.76 0.33 27.74
N PRO A 422 -13.70 1.67 27.59
CA PRO A 422 -14.83 2.55 27.93
C PRO A 422 -16.10 2.28 27.10
N VAL A 423 -15.96 1.84 25.85
CA VAL A 423 -17.08 1.49 24.95
C VAL A 423 -17.64 0.11 25.28
N TYR A 424 -16.77 -0.86 25.59
CA TYR A 424 -17.13 -2.17 26.11
C TYR A 424 -17.97 -2.04 27.39
N GLN A 425 -17.58 -1.15 28.31
CA GLN A 425 -18.37 -0.83 29.52
C GLN A 425 -19.76 -0.26 29.19
N ILE A 426 -19.88 0.60 28.17
CA ILE A 426 -21.20 1.06 27.67
C ILE A 426 -22.00 -0.14 27.16
N GLY A 427 -21.46 -0.98 26.27
CA GLY A 427 -22.16 -2.16 25.74
C GLY A 427 -22.61 -3.16 26.80
N HIS A 428 -21.79 -3.38 27.84
CA HIS A 428 -22.14 -4.19 29.01
C HIS A 428 -23.29 -3.56 29.82
N SER A 429 -23.29 -2.24 29.99
CA SER A 429 -24.36 -1.53 30.71
C SER A 429 -25.68 -1.50 29.92
N PHE A 430 -25.62 -1.29 28.61
CA PHE A 430 -26.76 -1.30 27.70
C PHE A 430 -27.42 -2.69 27.62
N THR A 431 -26.61 -3.74 27.52
CA THR A 431 -27.12 -5.13 27.55
C THR A 431 -27.77 -5.47 28.89
N LYS A 432 -27.16 -5.05 30.02
CA LYS A 432 -27.78 -5.19 31.35
C LYS A 432 -29.08 -4.38 31.48
N HIS A 433 -29.17 -3.20 30.87
CA HIS A 433 -30.40 -2.40 30.81
C HIS A 433 -31.50 -3.13 30.04
N LEU A 434 -31.22 -3.56 28.81
CA LEU A 434 -32.17 -4.28 27.94
C LEU A 434 -32.80 -5.50 28.63
N ILE A 435 -31.98 -6.34 29.28
CA ILE A 435 -32.44 -7.61 29.88
C ILE A 435 -33.05 -7.41 31.30
N SER A 436 -32.89 -6.24 31.91
CA SER A 436 -33.18 -6.03 33.33
C SER A 436 -34.63 -6.35 33.76
N ASN A 437 -35.59 -6.06 32.87
CA ASN A 437 -37.03 -6.12 33.15
C ASN A 437 -37.83 -6.74 31.97
N THR A 438 -37.30 -7.81 31.38
CA THR A 438 -37.92 -8.49 30.21
C THR A 438 -38.26 -9.94 30.50
N TYR A 439 -39.46 -10.37 30.07
CA TYR A 439 -39.85 -11.78 30.07
C TYR A 439 -39.66 -12.48 28.70
N ASP A 440 -39.03 -11.79 27.74
CA ASP A 440 -38.74 -12.27 26.37
C ASP A 440 -37.56 -13.26 26.34
N TYR A 441 -37.80 -14.50 26.73
CA TYR A 441 -36.78 -15.55 26.70
C TYR A 441 -36.30 -15.88 25.29
N PHE A 442 -37.09 -15.60 24.24
CA PHE A 442 -36.65 -15.73 22.86
C PHE A 442 -35.74 -14.59 22.42
N GLY A 443 -36.06 -13.34 22.76
CA GLY A 443 -35.19 -12.19 22.48
C GLY A 443 -33.81 -12.32 23.16
N VAL A 444 -33.78 -12.87 24.38
CA VAL A 444 -32.51 -13.20 25.07
C VAL A 444 -31.76 -14.33 24.37
N LEU A 445 -32.43 -15.39 23.91
CA LEU A 445 -31.77 -16.49 23.18
C LEU A 445 -31.27 -16.05 21.79
N ILE A 446 -32.01 -15.18 21.10
CA ILE A 446 -31.58 -14.57 19.84
C ILE A 446 -30.35 -13.67 20.07
N ALA A 447 -30.30 -12.91 21.17
CA ALA A 447 -29.10 -12.15 21.55
C ALA A 447 -27.88 -13.04 21.84
N ILE A 448 -28.08 -14.23 22.42
CA ILE A 448 -27.01 -15.24 22.57
C ILE A 448 -26.51 -15.71 21.19
N ARG A 449 -27.42 -16.12 20.29
CA ARG A 449 -27.06 -16.56 18.94
C ARG A 449 -26.37 -15.47 18.11
N LEU A 450 -26.82 -14.22 18.23
CA LEU A 450 -26.13 -13.06 17.63
C LEU A 450 -24.72 -12.88 18.18
N THR A 451 -24.50 -13.12 19.48
CA THR A 451 -23.17 -13.00 20.10
C THR A 451 -22.22 -14.08 19.57
N GLN A 452 -22.69 -15.33 19.48
CA GLN A 452 -21.94 -16.45 18.87
C GLN A 452 -21.67 -16.23 17.36
N GLN A 453 -22.62 -15.64 16.61
CA GLN A 453 -22.39 -15.29 15.20
C GLN A 453 -21.33 -14.18 15.05
N LEU A 454 -21.36 -13.16 15.92
CA LEU A 454 -20.33 -12.10 15.93
C LEU A 454 -18.94 -12.65 16.29
N GLU A 455 -18.87 -13.66 17.14
CA GLU A 455 -17.63 -14.38 17.46
C GLU A 455 -17.10 -15.18 16.26
N TYR A 456 -17.98 -15.88 15.53
CA TYR A 456 -17.62 -16.56 14.29
C TYR A 456 -17.12 -15.58 13.20
N GLU A 457 -17.81 -14.45 13.01
CA GLU A 457 -17.35 -13.35 12.13
C GLU A 457 -15.96 -12.84 12.53
N LEU A 458 -15.73 -12.64 13.82
CA LEU A 458 -14.45 -12.16 14.36
C LEU A 458 -13.31 -13.17 14.09
N GLN A 459 -13.56 -14.46 14.29
CA GLN A 459 -12.62 -15.55 13.99
C GLN A 459 -12.35 -15.65 12.49
N HIS A 460 -13.38 -15.52 11.64
CA HIS A 460 -13.25 -15.51 10.17
C HIS A 460 -12.40 -14.32 9.68
N ARG A 461 -12.63 -13.13 10.25
CA ARG A 461 -11.86 -11.90 9.98
C ARG A 461 -10.46 -11.91 10.62
N ARG A 462 -10.17 -12.85 11.54
CA ARG A 462 -8.90 -13.04 12.28
C ARG A 462 -8.49 -11.86 13.17
N ILE A 463 -9.41 -11.34 13.98
CA ILE A 463 -9.19 -10.13 14.81
C ILE A 463 -9.37 -10.47 16.31
N PRO A 464 -8.32 -10.75 17.08
CA PRO A 464 -8.45 -11.35 18.43
C PRO A 464 -8.96 -10.40 19.54
N VAL A 465 -9.22 -9.13 19.24
CA VAL A 465 -9.25 -8.06 20.26
C VAL A 465 -10.63 -7.76 20.87
N MET A 466 -11.67 -8.52 20.49
CA MET A 466 -13.06 -8.37 20.96
C MET A 466 -13.62 -9.62 21.65
N GLU A 467 -12.85 -10.72 21.69
CA GLU A 467 -13.25 -12.00 22.30
C GLU A 467 -13.61 -11.82 23.80
N ASP A 468 -12.80 -11.06 24.55
CA ASP A 468 -13.07 -10.69 25.95
C ASP A 468 -14.46 -10.05 26.16
N TYR A 469 -14.90 -9.23 25.20
CA TYR A 469 -16.18 -8.50 25.25
C TYR A 469 -17.36 -9.44 24.95
N LEU A 470 -17.25 -10.23 23.87
CA LEU A 470 -18.31 -11.17 23.47
C LEU A 470 -18.53 -12.24 24.55
N ASN A 471 -17.45 -12.78 25.12
CA ASN A 471 -17.51 -13.69 26.26
C ASN A 471 -18.21 -13.07 27.49
N TYR A 472 -17.91 -11.81 27.82
CA TYR A 472 -18.61 -11.14 28.94
C TYR A 472 -20.09 -10.88 28.65
N GLN A 473 -20.49 -10.64 27.38
CA GLN A 473 -21.91 -10.57 27.01
C GLN A 473 -22.62 -11.92 27.19
N LEU A 474 -22.00 -13.04 26.80
CA LEU A 474 -22.53 -14.39 27.07
C LEU A 474 -22.69 -14.65 28.58
N ILE A 475 -21.74 -14.21 29.40
CA ILE A 475 -21.79 -14.32 30.87
C ILE A 475 -22.96 -13.49 31.48
N ILE A 476 -23.39 -12.40 30.83
CA ILE A 476 -24.61 -11.65 31.24
C ILE A 476 -25.89 -12.38 30.78
N LEU A 477 -25.90 -12.87 29.54
CA LEU A 477 -27.07 -13.41 28.86
C LEU A 477 -27.51 -14.78 29.41
N TRP A 478 -26.59 -15.74 29.54
CA TRP A 478 -26.92 -17.12 29.92
C TRP A 478 -27.63 -17.25 31.29
N PRO A 479 -27.17 -16.60 32.38
CA PRO A 479 -27.87 -16.68 33.68
C PRO A 479 -29.27 -16.04 33.65
N ARG A 480 -29.49 -15.06 32.76
CA ARG A 480 -30.80 -14.41 32.57
C ARG A 480 -31.75 -15.32 31.80
N PHE A 481 -31.27 -15.99 30.75
CA PHE A 481 -32.02 -17.03 30.04
C PHE A 481 -32.43 -18.18 30.99
N GLN A 482 -31.50 -18.70 31.80
CA GLN A 482 -31.76 -19.74 32.79
C GLN A 482 -32.85 -19.34 33.80
N ASN A 483 -32.77 -18.13 34.37
CA ASN A 483 -33.78 -17.60 35.30
C ASN A 483 -35.18 -17.48 34.66
N LEU A 484 -35.28 -17.03 33.41
CA LEU A 484 -36.56 -17.00 32.69
C LEU A 484 -37.11 -18.42 32.45
N MET A 485 -36.24 -19.40 32.17
CA MET A 485 -36.69 -20.79 32.03
C MET A 485 -37.13 -21.39 33.36
N ASP A 486 -36.44 -21.11 34.47
CA ASP A 486 -36.87 -21.54 35.80
C ASP A 486 -38.23 -20.93 36.17
N GLN A 487 -38.51 -19.68 35.77
CA GLN A 487 -39.82 -19.06 35.94
C GLN A 487 -40.92 -19.74 35.09
N ASN A 488 -40.63 -20.13 33.84
CA ASN A 488 -41.52 -20.96 33.03
C ASN A 488 -41.81 -22.29 33.74
N CYS A 489 -40.78 -23.04 34.15
CA CYS A 489 -40.92 -24.29 34.90
C CYS A 489 -41.75 -24.13 36.19
N MET A 490 -41.59 -23.02 36.93
CA MET A 490 -42.38 -22.73 38.12
C MET A 490 -43.85 -22.39 37.81
N ASN A 491 -44.15 -21.78 36.67
CA ASN A 491 -45.53 -21.45 36.27
C ASN A 491 -46.26 -22.70 35.72
N ILE A 492 -45.58 -23.51 34.92
CA ILE A 492 -46.03 -24.85 34.51
C ILE A 492 -46.42 -25.66 35.77
N LYS A 493 -45.55 -25.74 36.79
CA LYS A 493 -45.86 -26.40 38.08
C LYS A 493 -47.12 -25.87 38.76
N LYS A 494 -47.34 -24.55 38.78
CA LYS A 494 -48.52 -23.92 39.42
C LYS A 494 -49.82 -24.24 38.67
N SER A 495 -49.77 -24.42 37.35
CA SER A 495 -50.94 -24.71 36.53
C SER A 495 -51.70 -25.99 36.97
N VAL A 496 -50.98 -26.98 37.55
CA VAL A 496 -51.55 -28.23 38.11
C VAL A 496 -52.63 -27.96 39.17
N SER A 497 -52.44 -26.93 39.99
CA SER A 497 -53.37 -26.59 41.07
C SER A 497 -54.51 -25.65 40.61
N SER A 498 -54.58 -25.31 39.32
CA SER A 498 -55.52 -24.30 38.84
C SER A 498 -56.92 -24.86 38.60
N THR A 499 -57.90 -24.35 39.34
CA THR A 499 -59.29 -24.85 39.29
C THR A 499 -59.99 -24.57 37.96
N VAL A 500 -59.51 -23.60 37.17
CA VAL A 500 -60.01 -23.28 35.83
C VAL A 500 -59.64 -24.39 34.83
N ILE A 501 -58.37 -24.83 34.80
CA ILE A 501 -57.90 -25.90 33.92
C ILE A 501 -58.53 -27.24 34.33
N LEU A 502 -58.60 -27.55 35.62
CA LEU A 502 -59.27 -28.77 36.10
C LEU A 502 -60.78 -28.79 35.75
N LYS A 503 -61.44 -27.62 35.63
CA LYS A 503 -62.84 -27.51 35.15
C LYS A 503 -63.00 -27.63 33.64
N SER A 504 -61.96 -27.37 32.82
CA SER A 504 -62.04 -27.56 31.36
C SER A 504 -61.74 -29.01 30.96
N ILE A 505 -60.72 -29.64 31.57
CA ILE A 505 -60.35 -31.05 31.35
C ILE A 505 -61.54 -31.99 31.64
N ASN A 506 -62.29 -31.71 32.71
CA ASN A 506 -63.48 -32.48 33.10
C ASN A 506 -64.70 -32.29 32.16
N LYS A 507 -64.71 -31.27 31.30
CA LYS A 507 -65.78 -31.05 30.31
C LYS A 507 -65.47 -31.73 28.98
N ASN A 508 -64.28 -31.50 28.43
CA ASN A 508 -63.88 -31.97 27.10
C ASN A 508 -62.49 -32.63 27.14
N THR A 509 -62.41 -33.84 27.71
CA THR A 509 -61.16 -34.60 27.91
C THR A 509 -60.37 -34.86 26.61
N MET A 510 -61.05 -34.91 25.46
CA MET A 510 -60.42 -35.19 24.15
C MET A 510 -59.69 -33.96 23.56
N ILE A 511 -59.97 -32.74 24.01
CA ILE A 511 -59.35 -31.52 23.48
C ILE A 511 -58.02 -31.25 24.21
N PRO A 512 -56.88 -31.13 23.51
CA PRO A 512 -55.61 -30.75 24.12
C PRO A 512 -55.68 -29.39 24.83
N LEU A 513 -54.85 -29.18 25.86
CA LEU A 513 -54.79 -27.89 26.52
C LEU A 513 -54.15 -26.82 25.61
N GLY A 514 -54.59 -25.57 25.73
CA GLY A 514 -53.82 -24.42 25.23
C GLY A 514 -52.41 -24.35 25.84
N LEU A 515 -52.22 -24.86 27.07
CA LEU A 515 -50.91 -25.07 27.68
C LEU A 515 -50.03 -26.04 26.86
N THR A 516 -50.60 -27.12 26.34
CA THR A 516 -49.93 -28.11 25.49
C THR A 516 -49.59 -27.53 24.11
N GLN A 517 -50.51 -26.78 23.50
CA GLN A 517 -50.29 -26.09 22.25
C GLN A 517 -49.15 -25.05 22.38
N ASN A 518 -49.17 -24.26 23.45
CA ASN A 518 -48.13 -23.27 23.74
C ASN A 518 -46.79 -23.95 24.09
N PHE A 519 -46.79 -25.05 24.85
CA PHE A 519 -45.58 -25.83 25.13
C PHE A 519 -44.95 -26.37 23.85
N GLY A 520 -45.74 -27.02 22.97
CA GLY A 520 -45.25 -27.55 21.70
C GLY A 520 -44.65 -26.46 20.82
N ARG A 521 -45.30 -25.29 20.73
CA ARG A 521 -44.77 -24.13 19.98
C ARG A 521 -43.53 -23.51 20.63
N VAL A 522 -43.43 -23.48 21.96
CA VAL A 522 -42.21 -23.05 22.67
C VAL A 522 -41.06 -24.00 22.38
N LEU A 523 -41.29 -25.32 22.48
CA LEU A 523 -40.28 -26.34 22.24
C LEU A 523 -39.78 -26.33 20.79
N LEU A 524 -40.69 -26.27 19.82
CA LEU A 524 -40.40 -26.07 18.39
C LEU A 524 -39.48 -24.86 18.17
N ASN A 525 -39.84 -23.70 18.73
CA ASN A 525 -39.10 -22.45 18.59
C ASN A 525 -37.71 -22.47 19.28
N LEU A 526 -37.57 -23.18 20.41
CA LEU A 526 -36.27 -23.38 21.08
C LEU A 526 -35.35 -24.30 20.26
N LEU A 527 -35.92 -25.32 19.61
CA LEU A 527 -35.20 -26.24 18.75
C LEU A 527 -34.81 -25.61 17.41
N SER A 528 -35.66 -24.80 16.77
CA SER A 528 -35.23 -24.02 15.59
C SER A 528 -34.06 -23.07 15.92
N LEU A 529 -33.96 -22.60 17.17
CA LEU A 529 -32.84 -21.80 17.67
C LEU A 529 -31.61 -22.63 18.09
N SER A 530 -31.63 -23.97 18.02
CA SER A 530 -30.45 -24.84 18.18
C SER A 530 -29.85 -25.32 16.85
N GLN A 531 -30.46 -25.00 15.71
CA GLN A 531 -30.09 -25.56 14.41
C GLN A 531 -28.74 -25.04 13.86
N ASN A 532 -28.34 -23.81 14.22
CA ASN A 532 -27.10 -23.17 13.74
C ASN A 532 -25.86 -23.48 14.60
N LEU A 533 -25.84 -24.59 15.34
CA LEU A 533 -24.70 -24.96 16.19
C LEU A 533 -23.56 -25.58 15.37
N ILE A 534 -22.53 -24.77 15.10
CA ILE A 534 -21.28 -25.20 14.45
C ILE A 534 -20.44 -26.01 15.44
N GLU A 535 -20.81 -27.28 15.61
CA GLU A 535 -20.05 -28.42 16.19
C GLU A 535 -19.41 -28.27 17.59
N GLN A 536 -19.53 -27.12 18.26
CA GLN A 536 -18.93 -26.88 19.58
C GLN A 536 -19.90 -27.19 20.74
N GLU A 537 -19.42 -28.08 21.61
CA GLU A 537 -19.91 -28.43 22.94
C GLU A 537 -21.35 -28.96 23.09
N THR A 538 -21.44 -30.26 23.35
CA THR A 538 -22.64 -31.02 23.74
C THR A 538 -23.21 -30.66 25.13
N SER A 539 -22.91 -29.46 25.64
CA SER A 539 -23.22 -29.03 27.02
C SER A 539 -23.79 -27.60 27.12
N GLU A 540 -24.33 -27.05 26.02
CA GLU A 540 -25.02 -25.75 26.08
C GLU A 540 -26.10 -25.71 27.19
N PRO A 541 -26.23 -24.59 27.93
CA PRO A 541 -27.32 -24.42 28.89
C PRO A 541 -28.72 -24.54 28.26
N LEU A 542 -28.85 -24.32 26.95
CA LEU A 542 -30.10 -24.50 26.19
C LEU A 542 -30.60 -25.94 26.27
N THR A 543 -29.78 -26.94 25.93
CA THR A 543 -30.17 -28.36 25.93
C THR A 543 -30.62 -28.82 27.33
N ASN A 544 -29.86 -28.43 28.36
CA ASN A 544 -30.23 -28.66 29.76
C ASN A 544 -31.56 -27.97 30.14
N SER A 545 -31.85 -26.80 29.58
CA SER A 545 -33.11 -26.07 29.83
C SER A 545 -34.32 -26.72 29.12
N ILE A 546 -34.12 -27.29 27.93
CA ILE A 546 -35.14 -28.02 27.15
C ILE A 546 -35.54 -29.31 27.88
N VAL A 547 -34.57 -30.14 28.29
CA VAL A 547 -34.83 -31.37 29.04
C VAL A 547 -35.53 -31.07 30.37
N ARG A 548 -35.17 -29.98 31.06
CA ARG A 548 -35.86 -29.54 32.28
C ARG A 548 -37.31 -29.11 32.01
N LEU A 549 -37.56 -28.31 30.96
CA LEU A 549 -38.92 -27.94 30.54
C LEU A 549 -39.79 -29.16 30.26
N ARG A 550 -39.28 -30.12 29.47
CA ARG A 550 -39.97 -31.34 29.08
C ARG A 550 -40.35 -32.20 30.28
N ASN A 551 -39.37 -32.55 31.12
CA ASN A 551 -39.58 -33.41 32.27
C ASN A 551 -40.59 -32.80 33.26
N GLU A 552 -40.61 -31.47 33.40
CA GLU A 552 -41.61 -30.78 34.22
C GLU A 552 -42.99 -30.74 33.55
N PHE A 553 -43.08 -30.50 32.24
CA PHE A 553 -44.33 -30.55 31.49
C PHE A 553 -45.00 -31.93 31.59
N GLU A 554 -44.27 -33.01 31.32
CA GLU A 554 -44.72 -34.39 31.54
C GLU A 554 -45.17 -34.62 32.98
N SER A 555 -44.38 -34.19 33.96
CA SER A 555 -44.73 -34.32 35.38
C SER A 555 -46.03 -33.58 35.71
N THR A 556 -46.31 -32.44 35.08
CA THR A 556 -47.57 -31.71 35.26
C THR A 556 -48.75 -32.36 34.57
N LEU A 557 -48.61 -32.86 33.32
CA LEU A 557 -49.67 -33.62 32.65
C LEU A 557 -50.03 -34.88 33.44
N MET A 558 -49.03 -35.63 33.94
CA MET A 558 -49.25 -36.83 34.76
C MET A 558 -49.94 -36.53 36.10
N LYS A 559 -49.66 -35.37 36.72
CA LYS A 559 -50.36 -34.91 37.94
C LYS A 559 -51.80 -34.48 37.64
N MET A 560 -52.03 -33.74 36.55
CA MET A 560 -53.38 -33.36 36.11
C MET A 560 -54.21 -34.59 35.76
N SER A 561 -53.66 -35.53 34.97
CA SER A 561 -54.34 -36.74 34.53
C SER A 561 -54.66 -37.70 35.68
N SER A 562 -53.89 -37.66 36.77
CA SER A 562 -54.17 -38.39 38.02
C SER A 562 -55.38 -37.88 38.80
N THR A 563 -55.96 -36.73 38.42
CA THR A 563 -57.24 -36.24 38.96
C THR A 563 -58.47 -36.73 38.17
N LEU A 564 -58.26 -37.57 37.15
CA LEU A 564 -59.27 -38.01 36.18
C LEU A 564 -59.50 -39.53 36.24
N ASP A 565 -60.67 -39.98 35.79
CA ASP A 565 -61.01 -41.41 35.67
C ASP A 565 -59.96 -42.17 34.85
N PRO A 566 -59.60 -43.43 35.17
CA PRO A 566 -58.50 -44.13 34.52
C PRO A 566 -58.62 -44.26 32.99
N LYS A 567 -59.84 -44.44 32.46
CA LYS A 567 -60.09 -44.46 31.02
C LYS A 567 -59.96 -43.08 30.36
N LYS A 568 -60.35 -42.02 31.08
CA LYS A 568 -60.21 -40.62 30.61
C LYS A 568 -58.76 -40.15 30.66
N ARG A 569 -58.00 -40.61 31.67
CA ARG A 569 -56.57 -40.33 31.88
C ARG A 569 -55.72 -40.68 30.66
N GLU A 570 -55.92 -41.86 30.07
CA GLU A 570 -55.05 -42.36 29.00
C GLU A 570 -55.38 -41.70 27.65
N LEU A 571 -56.67 -41.52 27.33
CA LEU A 571 -57.12 -40.68 26.20
C LEU A 571 -56.63 -39.22 26.29
N PHE A 572 -56.65 -38.65 27.51
CA PHE A 572 -56.14 -37.31 27.78
C PHE A 572 -54.64 -37.18 27.53
N LEU A 573 -53.84 -38.14 28.01
CA LEU A 573 -52.39 -38.15 27.80
C LEU A 573 -52.06 -38.33 26.31
N TYR A 574 -52.71 -39.29 25.64
CA TYR A 574 -52.55 -39.52 24.20
C TYR A 574 -52.85 -38.25 23.38
N SER A 575 -54.00 -37.60 23.61
CA SER A 575 -54.39 -36.38 22.88
C SER A 575 -53.38 -35.24 23.06
N ASN A 576 -52.85 -35.04 24.28
CA ASN A 576 -51.87 -33.99 24.53
C ASN A 576 -50.48 -34.32 23.93
N PHE A 577 -49.98 -35.55 24.08
CA PHE A 577 -48.69 -35.94 23.49
C PHE A 577 -48.74 -35.99 21.95
N SER A 578 -49.85 -36.42 21.36
CA SER A 578 -50.08 -36.41 19.91
C SER A 578 -50.03 -35.00 19.32
N LEU A 579 -50.60 -34.00 20.01
CA LEU A 579 -50.48 -32.60 19.59
C LEU A 579 -49.03 -32.10 19.64
N VAL A 580 -48.28 -32.41 20.70
CA VAL A 580 -46.86 -32.01 20.80
C VAL A 580 -46.05 -32.66 19.67
N PHE A 581 -46.19 -33.97 19.45
CA PHE A 581 -45.53 -34.69 18.36
C PHE A 581 -45.87 -34.09 16.98
N THR A 582 -47.14 -33.73 16.75
CA THR A 582 -47.56 -33.11 15.49
C THR A 582 -46.94 -31.71 15.28
N ILE A 583 -46.82 -30.90 16.34
CA ILE A 583 -46.15 -29.58 16.26
C ILE A 583 -44.64 -29.73 16.06
N LEU A 584 -44.00 -30.74 16.68
CA LEU A 584 -42.57 -31.01 16.49
C LEU A 584 -42.26 -31.65 15.12
N SER A 585 -43.25 -32.28 14.48
CA SER A 585 -43.15 -32.78 13.10
C SER A 585 -43.04 -31.65 12.04
N GLU A 586 -43.12 -30.38 12.46
CA GLU A 586 -42.82 -29.21 11.63
C GLU A 586 -41.31 -28.84 11.61
N LEU A 587 -40.44 -29.61 12.30
CA LEU A 587 -38.98 -29.41 12.31
C LEU A 587 -38.29 -29.89 11.03
N GLU A 588 -37.23 -29.18 10.63
CA GLU A 588 -36.36 -29.61 9.53
C GLU A 588 -35.43 -30.76 9.95
N GLU A 589 -35.24 -31.73 9.05
CA GLU A 589 -34.50 -32.98 9.31
C GLU A 589 -33.01 -32.80 9.66
N SER A 590 -32.44 -31.61 9.46
CA SER A 590 -31.02 -31.33 9.76
C SER A 590 -30.71 -31.19 11.26
N ASN A 591 -31.73 -31.01 12.12
CA ASN A 591 -31.56 -30.64 13.52
C ASN A 591 -31.48 -31.87 14.46
N LYS A 592 -30.26 -32.40 14.65
CA LYS A 592 -29.97 -33.58 15.50
C LYS A 592 -30.67 -33.57 16.88
N PRO A 593 -30.48 -32.56 17.77
CA PRO A 593 -31.16 -32.54 19.07
C PRO A 593 -32.68 -32.35 18.96
N GLY A 594 -33.20 -31.83 17.84
CA GLY A 594 -34.63 -31.82 17.56
C GLY A 594 -35.19 -33.22 17.31
N MET A 595 -34.44 -34.08 16.62
CA MET A 595 -34.84 -35.46 16.34
C MET A 595 -34.86 -36.35 17.59
N ASP A 596 -33.95 -36.13 18.55
CA ASP A 596 -33.98 -36.83 19.84
C ASP A 596 -35.28 -36.52 20.62
N GLU A 597 -35.75 -35.26 20.59
CA GLU A 597 -37.01 -34.84 21.21
C GLU A 597 -38.25 -35.35 20.45
N VAL A 598 -38.23 -35.33 19.11
CA VAL A 598 -39.28 -35.93 18.27
C VAL A 598 -39.44 -37.42 18.58
N ALA A 599 -38.34 -38.17 18.62
CA ALA A 599 -38.34 -39.59 18.94
C ALA A 599 -38.83 -39.86 20.37
N HIS A 600 -38.47 -39.03 21.35
CA HIS A 600 -38.98 -39.14 22.72
C HIS A 600 -40.51 -38.98 22.78
N PHE A 601 -41.07 -37.95 22.13
CA PHE A 601 -42.52 -37.76 22.09
C PHE A 601 -43.25 -38.83 21.25
N GLN A 602 -42.63 -39.36 20.19
CA GLN A 602 -43.17 -40.51 19.45
C GLN A 602 -43.32 -41.74 20.34
N ASN A 603 -42.26 -42.11 21.08
CA ASN A 603 -42.30 -43.24 22.02
C ASN A 603 -43.39 -43.07 23.09
N LEU A 604 -43.65 -41.84 23.56
CA LEU A 604 -44.77 -41.55 24.47
C LEU A 604 -46.14 -41.75 23.80
N VAL A 605 -46.33 -41.29 22.56
CA VAL A 605 -47.57 -41.49 21.81
C VAL A 605 -47.85 -42.99 21.61
N ASP A 606 -46.84 -43.77 21.18
CA ASP A 606 -46.97 -45.21 20.97
C ASP A 606 -47.25 -45.97 22.27
N ALA A 607 -46.68 -45.54 23.40
CA ALA A 607 -46.93 -46.13 24.72
C ALA A 607 -48.36 -45.92 25.25
N TYR A 608 -49.05 -44.85 24.83
CA TYR A 608 -50.44 -44.58 25.19
C TYR A 608 -51.47 -44.98 24.11
N ALA A 609 -51.04 -45.19 22.86
CA ALA A 609 -51.90 -45.72 21.79
C ALA A 609 -52.28 -47.19 22.00
N ASN A 610 -51.34 -48.02 22.46
CA ASN A 610 -51.47 -49.47 22.52
C ASN A 610 -52.21 -49.98 23.80
N ARG A 611 -53.31 -49.33 24.21
CA ARG A 611 -54.06 -49.64 25.46
C ARG A 611 -55.59 -49.51 25.39
N GLU A 612 -56.19 -49.74 24.23
CA GLU A 612 -57.67 -49.86 24.10
C GLU A 612 -58.24 -51.13 24.77
#